data_AF-A0AAC8QGF8-F1
#
_entry.id   AF-A0AAC8QGF8-F1
#
_cell.length_a   1.000
_cell.length_b   1.000
_cell.length_c   1.000
_cell.angle_alpha   90.00
_cell.angle_beta   90.00
_cell.angle_gamma   90.00
#
_symmetry.space_group_name_H-M   'P 1'
#
loop_
_entity.id
_entity.type
_entity.pdbx_description
1 polymer ?
#
loop_
_entity_poly.entity_id
_entity_poly.type
_entity_poly.pdbx_seq_one_letter_code
_entity_poly.pdbx_strand_id
1 'polypeptide(L)'
;MSSRLCAFVLPLLIATSAAAQTPVISFPVSGPYTVTGTLRAGQPLTVQYALDRLKTCRATYSGMDTWFITVEYRFDYGTFQSAYVTTQSTYRREPVPATITAPVGARTLEMRFKNWDRGSCVAYDPSSWPIYTFTLQP
;
A
#
# COMPACT_ATOMS: atom_id res chain seq x y z
N MET A 1 39.52 55.48 -23.74
CA MET A 1 38.16 55.07 -24.17
C MET A 1 38.11 53.54 -24.14
N SER A 2 37.89 52.96 -22.96
CA SER A 2 36.61 52.38 -22.50
C SER A 2 36.34 50.96 -23.03
N SER A 3 36.99 49.97 -22.41
CA SER A 3 36.65 48.55 -22.53
C SER A 3 35.42 48.25 -21.67
N ARG A 4 34.34 47.74 -22.28
CA ARG A 4 33.12 47.32 -21.58
C ARG A 4 33.14 45.80 -21.40
N LEU A 5 33.32 45.35 -20.16
CA LEU A 5 33.05 43.96 -19.77
C LEU A 5 31.53 43.74 -19.71
N CYS A 6 31.02 42.87 -20.57
CA CYS A 6 29.68 42.31 -20.45
C CYS A 6 29.69 41.21 -19.38
N ALA A 7 29.12 41.49 -18.22
CA ALA A 7 28.85 40.48 -17.21
C ALA A 7 27.65 39.62 -17.66
N PHE A 8 27.92 38.41 -18.14
CA PHE A 8 26.89 37.39 -18.33
C PHE A 8 26.56 36.78 -16.96
N VAL A 9 25.47 37.25 -16.35
CA VAL A 9 24.88 36.61 -15.18
C VAL A 9 24.02 35.45 -15.69
N LEU A 10 24.54 34.23 -15.62
CA LEU A 10 23.75 33.02 -15.85
C LEU A 10 22.73 32.87 -14.71
N PRO A 11 21.42 32.75 -14.99
CA PRO A 11 20.46 32.40 -13.95
C PRO A 11 20.71 30.94 -13.54
N LEU A 12 21.01 30.75 -12.26
CA LEU A 12 21.09 29.44 -11.63
C LEU A 12 19.68 28.83 -11.62
N LEU A 13 19.38 27.97 -12.61
CA LEU A 13 18.18 27.14 -12.61
C LEU A 13 18.27 26.17 -11.44
N ILE A 14 17.56 26.48 -10.34
CA ILE A 14 17.37 25.55 -9.24
C ILE A 14 16.42 24.46 -9.73
N ALA A 15 16.95 23.32 -10.15
CA ALA A 15 16.16 22.12 -10.38
C ALA A 15 15.74 21.56 -9.01
N THR A 16 14.51 21.82 -8.57
CA THR A 16 13.91 21.09 -7.47
C THR A 16 13.63 19.67 -7.93
N SER A 17 14.51 18.73 -7.56
CA SER A 17 14.24 17.30 -7.66
C SER A 17 13.04 16.99 -6.77
N ALA A 18 11.88 16.69 -7.37
CA ALA A 18 10.78 16.11 -6.62
C ALA A 18 11.27 14.75 -6.08
N ALA A 19 11.38 14.61 -4.77
CA ALA A 19 11.58 13.29 -4.17
C ALA A 19 10.47 12.38 -4.70
N ALA A 20 10.82 11.23 -5.26
CA ALA A 20 9.83 10.26 -5.71
C ALA A 20 8.99 9.83 -4.50
N GLN A 21 7.73 10.26 -4.47
CA GLN A 21 6.79 9.86 -3.44
C GLN A 21 6.54 8.35 -3.57
N THR A 22 6.62 7.61 -2.46
CA THR A 22 6.28 6.18 -2.43
C THR A 22 4.85 6.00 -2.96
N PRO A 23 4.64 5.17 -4.00
CA PRO A 23 3.31 4.99 -4.57
C PRO A 23 2.38 4.31 -3.57
N VAL A 24 1.10 4.69 -3.62
CA VAL A 24 0.08 4.24 -2.65
C VAL A 24 -1.07 3.57 -3.38
N ILE A 25 -1.43 2.37 -2.94
CA ILE A 25 -2.67 1.68 -3.32
C ILE A 25 -3.65 1.87 -2.17
N SER A 26 -4.76 2.56 -2.44
CA SER A 26 -5.76 2.89 -1.41
C SER A 26 -7.07 2.15 -1.66
N PHE A 27 -7.54 1.46 -0.64
CA PHE A 27 -8.80 0.72 -0.62
C PHE A 27 -9.78 1.42 0.35
N PRO A 28 -10.63 2.33 -0.15
CA PRO A 28 -11.60 3.04 0.69
C PRO A 28 -12.74 2.12 1.14
N VAL A 29 -13.48 2.55 2.16
CA VAL A 29 -14.65 1.82 2.71
C VAL A 29 -15.65 1.46 1.61
N SER A 30 -15.87 2.38 0.68
CA SER A 30 -16.81 2.23 -0.44
C SER A 30 -16.18 2.69 -1.74
N GLY A 31 -16.59 2.06 -2.84
CA GLY A 31 -16.10 2.39 -4.18
C GLY A 31 -14.85 1.60 -4.60
N PRO A 32 -14.28 1.95 -5.77
CA PRO A 32 -13.11 1.30 -6.30
C PRO A 32 -11.85 1.67 -5.50
N TYR A 33 -10.82 0.83 -5.59
CA TYR A 33 -9.49 1.18 -5.13
C TYR A 33 -8.88 2.26 -6.04
N THR A 34 -7.86 2.96 -5.55
CA THR A 34 -7.09 3.94 -6.33
C THR A 34 -5.60 3.65 -6.21
N VAL A 35 -4.84 4.05 -7.23
CA VAL A 35 -3.37 3.98 -7.25
C VAL A 35 -2.85 5.40 -7.46
N THR A 36 -2.06 5.90 -6.52
CA THR A 36 -1.37 7.19 -6.63
C THR A 36 0.12 6.94 -6.81
N GLY A 37 0.72 7.57 -7.82
CA GLY A 37 2.10 7.32 -8.20
C GLY A 37 2.25 6.08 -9.08
N THR A 38 3.49 5.67 -9.29
CA THR A 38 3.83 4.56 -10.20
C THR A 38 4.39 3.39 -9.42
N LEU A 39 3.73 2.23 -9.52
CA LEU A 39 4.24 0.98 -8.95
C LEU A 39 5.42 0.49 -9.80
N ARG A 40 6.57 0.28 -9.17
CA ARG A 40 7.83 -0.12 -9.83
C ARG A 40 8.43 -1.34 -9.17
N ALA A 41 9.02 -2.21 -9.98
CA ALA A 41 9.88 -3.29 -9.50
C ALA A 41 11.08 -2.71 -8.73
N GLY A 42 11.55 -3.43 -7.71
CA GLY A 42 12.67 -3.00 -6.88
C GLY A 42 12.41 -1.80 -5.96
N GLN A 43 11.19 -1.27 -5.92
CA GLN A 43 10.82 -0.10 -5.10
C GLN A 43 9.74 -0.45 -4.08
N PRO A 44 9.69 0.27 -2.95
CA PRO A 44 8.60 0.13 -2.00
C PRO A 44 7.29 0.72 -2.55
N LEU A 45 6.18 0.17 -2.09
CA LEU A 45 4.83 0.72 -2.24
C LEU A 45 4.09 0.64 -0.90
N THR A 46 3.11 1.51 -0.72
CA THR A 46 2.25 1.52 0.46
C THR A 46 0.85 1.02 0.11
N VAL A 47 0.30 0.15 0.96
CA VAL A 47 -1.10 -0.29 0.90
C VAL A 47 -1.85 0.32 2.07
N GLN A 48 -2.89 1.10 1.76
CA GLN A 48 -3.82 1.66 2.73
C GLN A 48 -5.17 0.97 2.61
N TYR A 49 -5.66 0.43 3.71
CA TYR A 49 -6.91 -0.31 3.74
C TYR A 49 -7.84 0.25 4.80
N ALA A 50 -9.01 0.71 4.39
CA ALA A 50 -10.05 1.10 5.33
C ALA A 50 -10.66 -0.17 5.93
N LEU A 51 -10.44 -0.39 7.23
CA LEU A 51 -10.84 -1.64 7.89
C LEU A 51 -12.31 -1.95 7.62
N ASP A 52 -13.19 -0.96 7.73
CA ASP A 52 -14.65 -1.06 7.55
C ASP A 52 -15.13 -1.54 6.18
N ARG A 53 -14.23 -1.76 5.23
CA ARG A 53 -14.53 -2.49 4.01
C ARG A 53 -14.75 -4.00 4.26
N LEU A 54 -14.09 -4.58 5.27
CA LEU A 54 -14.24 -5.98 5.69
C LEU A 54 -14.69 -6.05 7.16
N LYS A 55 -16.02 -6.04 7.36
CA LYS A 55 -16.67 -5.99 8.69
C LYS A 55 -16.91 -7.37 9.32
N THR A 56 -16.85 -8.42 8.52
CA THR A 56 -17.06 -9.82 8.97
C THR A 56 -15.84 -10.32 9.74
N CYS A 57 -16.04 -11.30 10.64
CA CYS A 57 -14.99 -11.90 11.47
C CYS A 57 -14.30 -10.90 12.39
N ARG A 58 -15.09 -10.15 13.17
CA ARG A 58 -14.61 -9.14 14.12
C ARG A 58 -14.97 -9.48 15.56
N ALA A 59 -14.73 -10.73 15.99
CA ALA A 59 -15.02 -11.12 17.36
C ALA A 59 -14.25 -10.29 18.40
N THR A 60 -14.89 -10.06 19.55
CA THR A 60 -14.29 -9.40 20.72
C THR A 60 -14.17 -10.36 21.89
N TYR A 61 -13.19 -10.15 22.76
CA TYR A 61 -13.05 -10.88 24.02
C TYR A 61 -12.72 -9.90 25.15
N SER A 62 -13.53 -9.91 26.21
CA SER A 62 -13.39 -8.98 27.35
C SER A 62 -13.29 -7.51 26.91
N GLY A 63 -14.09 -7.12 25.91
CA GLY A 63 -14.11 -5.77 25.34
C GLY A 63 -12.96 -5.43 24.38
N MET A 64 -12.01 -6.33 24.17
CA MET A 64 -10.88 -6.20 23.24
C MET A 64 -11.21 -6.78 21.87
N ASP A 65 -10.79 -6.10 20.80
CA ASP A 65 -10.81 -6.65 19.45
C ASP A 65 -9.82 -7.82 19.30
N THR A 66 -10.33 -9.00 18.92
CA THR A 66 -9.52 -10.22 18.76
C THR A 66 -9.36 -10.68 17.32
N TRP A 67 -9.49 -9.74 16.39
CA TRP A 67 -9.37 -9.94 14.96
C TRP A 67 -8.22 -9.13 14.39
N PHE A 68 -7.70 -9.53 13.23
CA PHE A 68 -6.68 -8.78 12.49
C PHE A 68 -6.99 -8.83 11.00
N ILE A 69 -6.68 -7.74 10.30
CA ILE A 69 -6.70 -7.71 8.84
C ILE A 69 -5.28 -7.66 8.32
N THR A 70 -4.95 -8.58 7.41
CA THR A 70 -3.75 -8.55 6.59
C THR A 70 -4.08 -8.31 5.13
N VAL A 71 -3.11 -7.75 4.42
CA VAL A 71 -3.00 -7.94 2.97
C VAL A 71 -2.20 -9.22 2.73
N GLU A 72 -2.81 -10.19 2.07
CA GLU A 72 -2.11 -11.34 1.48
C GLU A 72 -1.74 -10.97 0.04
N TYR A 73 -0.46 -11.08 -0.32
CA TYR A 73 0.04 -10.65 -1.62
C TYR A 73 1.07 -11.61 -2.21
N ARG A 74 1.24 -11.61 -3.53
CA ARG A 74 2.30 -12.34 -4.24
C ARG A 74 2.74 -11.57 -5.48
N PHE A 75 3.96 -11.82 -5.89
CA PHE A 75 4.51 -11.30 -7.14
C PHE A 75 4.60 -12.41 -8.18
N ASP A 76 4.29 -12.09 -9.43
CA ASP A 76 4.44 -13.00 -10.59
C ASP A 76 3.88 -14.41 -10.34
N TYR A 77 2.70 -14.48 -9.72
CA TYR A 77 2.01 -15.73 -9.37
C TYR A 77 2.78 -16.68 -8.41
N GLY A 78 3.78 -16.16 -7.71
CA GLY A 78 4.58 -16.90 -6.73
C GLY A 78 3.83 -17.22 -5.42
N THR A 79 4.60 -17.45 -4.36
CA THR A 79 4.06 -17.75 -3.02
C THR A 79 3.44 -16.52 -2.37
N PHE A 80 2.30 -16.71 -1.70
CA PHE A 80 1.69 -15.65 -0.90
C PHE A 80 2.55 -15.28 0.31
N GLN A 81 2.73 -13.99 0.50
CA GLN A 81 3.23 -13.34 1.69
C GLN A 81 2.10 -12.57 2.36
N SER A 82 2.35 -12.02 3.56
CA SER A 82 1.35 -11.23 4.27
C SER A 82 1.96 -10.05 5.01
N ALA A 83 1.22 -8.96 5.09
CA ALA A 83 1.54 -7.82 5.92
C ALA A 83 0.29 -7.33 6.65
N TYR A 84 0.43 -6.86 7.89
CA TYR A 84 -0.68 -6.29 8.65
C TYR A 84 -1.07 -4.92 8.08
N VAL A 85 -2.37 -4.71 7.92
CA VAL A 85 -2.96 -3.38 7.70
C VAL A 85 -3.73 -2.89 8.93
N THR A 86 -3.52 -3.58 10.05
CA THR A 86 -4.10 -3.29 11.37
C THR A 86 -3.00 -3.24 12.42
N THR A 87 -3.20 -2.39 13.42
CA THR A 87 -2.41 -2.38 14.66
C THR A 87 -3.36 -2.45 15.86
N GLN A 88 -2.82 -2.68 17.06
CA GLN A 88 -3.58 -2.59 18.31
C GLN A 88 -3.33 -1.24 18.98
N SER A 89 -4.41 -0.51 19.27
CA SER A 89 -4.39 0.62 20.20
C SER A 89 -5.33 0.32 21.36
N THR A 90 -4.78 0.09 22.54
CA THR A 90 -5.53 -0.33 23.74
C THR A 90 -6.39 -1.59 23.47
N TYR A 91 -7.71 -1.41 23.31
CA TYR A 91 -8.69 -2.49 23.10
C TYR A 91 -9.29 -2.50 21.69
N ARG A 92 -8.80 -1.65 20.79
CA ARG A 92 -9.33 -1.48 19.43
C ARG A 92 -8.29 -1.76 18.36
N ARG A 93 -8.76 -2.20 17.20
CA ARG A 93 -7.96 -2.27 15.97
C ARG A 93 -8.04 -0.96 15.22
N GLU A 94 -6.86 -0.43 14.92
CA GLU A 94 -6.71 0.80 14.15
C GLU A 94 -6.05 0.49 12.79
N PRO A 95 -6.40 1.22 11.72
CA PRO A 95 -5.75 1.05 10.43
C PRO A 95 -4.29 1.51 10.52
N VAL A 96 -3.40 0.74 9.89
CA VAL A 96 -2.00 1.14 9.67
C VAL A 96 -1.61 0.80 8.23
N PRO A 97 -0.90 1.69 7.51
CA PRO A 97 -0.42 1.36 6.17
C PRO A 97 0.59 0.22 6.19
N ALA A 98 0.44 -0.74 5.27
CA ALA A 98 1.45 -1.76 5.03
C ALA A 98 2.47 -1.25 4.00
N THR A 99 3.75 -1.51 4.20
CA THR A 99 4.80 -1.26 3.20
C THR A 99 5.24 -2.59 2.61
N ILE A 100 5.22 -2.69 1.28
CA ILE A 100 5.64 -3.87 0.53
C ILE A 100 6.75 -3.44 -0.43
N THR A 101 7.84 -4.18 -0.49
CA THR A 101 8.91 -3.94 -1.46
C THR A 101 8.79 -4.94 -2.60
N ALA A 102 8.57 -4.46 -3.82
CA ALA A 102 8.55 -5.32 -4.99
C ALA A 102 9.97 -5.83 -5.28
N PRO A 103 10.15 -7.14 -5.55
CA PRO A 103 11.43 -7.63 -6.06
C PRO A 103 11.84 -6.93 -7.36
N VAL A 104 13.15 -6.84 -7.60
CA VAL A 104 13.67 -6.37 -8.89
C VAL A 104 13.18 -7.32 -10.00
N GLY A 105 12.70 -6.75 -11.11
CA GLY A 105 12.20 -7.51 -12.26
C GLY A 105 10.75 -8.00 -12.15
N ALA A 106 10.09 -7.82 -11.00
CA ALA A 106 8.70 -8.23 -10.83
C ALA A 106 7.76 -7.50 -11.81
N ARG A 107 6.74 -8.21 -12.34
CA ARG A 107 5.83 -7.67 -13.37
C ARG A 107 4.41 -7.52 -12.88
N THR A 108 3.96 -8.43 -12.03
CA THR A 108 2.61 -8.40 -11.46
C THR A 108 2.67 -8.45 -9.95
N LEU A 109 1.73 -7.73 -9.33
CA LEU A 109 1.40 -7.83 -7.92
C LEU A 109 -0.06 -8.26 -7.83
N GLU A 110 -0.31 -9.40 -7.19
CA GLU A 110 -1.67 -9.84 -6.84
C GLU A 110 -1.87 -9.73 -5.34
N MET A 111 -3.04 -9.25 -4.90
CA MET A 111 -3.37 -9.16 -3.48
C MET A 111 -4.85 -9.34 -3.18
N ARG A 112 -5.12 -9.76 -1.95
CA ARG A 112 -6.43 -9.76 -1.30
C ARG A 112 -6.26 -9.44 0.17
N PHE A 113 -7.33 -9.03 0.83
CA PHE A 113 -7.34 -8.83 2.27
C PHE A 113 -7.99 -10.02 2.95
N LYS A 114 -7.47 -10.37 4.12
CA LYS A 114 -8.00 -11.45 4.95
C LYS A 114 -8.24 -10.90 6.33
N ASN A 115 -9.46 -11.10 6.84
CA ASN A 115 -9.77 -10.93 8.25
C ASN A 115 -9.94 -12.30 8.90
N TRP A 116 -9.40 -12.47 10.09
CA TRP A 116 -9.67 -13.62 10.93
C TRP A 116 -9.78 -13.19 12.39
N ASP A 117 -10.51 -13.97 13.18
CA ASP A 117 -10.68 -13.73 14.60
C ASP A 117 -10.41 -14.97 15.46
N ARG A 118 -10.44 -14.78 16.79
CA ARG A 118 -10.26 -15.86 17.77
C ARG A 118 -11.28 -16.99 17.65
N GLY A 119 -12.46 -16.73 17.07
CA GLY A 119 -13.54 -17.71 16.89
C GLY A 119 -13.38 -18.59 15.66
N SER A 120 -12.21 -18.59 15.02
CA SER A 120 -11.94 -19.30 13.77
C SER A 120 -12.73 -18.79 12.55
N CYS A 121 -13.40 -17.63 12.65
CA CYS A 121 -14.02 -16.99 11.51
C CYS A 121 -12.93 -16.49 10.56
N VAL A 122 -13.10 -16.70 9.25
CA VAL A 122 -12.23 -16.14 8.21
C VAL A 122 -13.08 -15.52 7.11
N ALA A 123 -12.73 -14.31 6.68
CA ALA A 123 -13.36 -13.63 5.56
C ALA A 123 -12.30 -12.96 4.68
N TYR A 124 -12.63 -12.76 3.40
CA TYR A 124 -11.73 -12.18 2.41
C TYR A 124 -12.37 -11.00 1.67
N ASP A 125 -11.53 -10.08 1.22
CA ASP A 125 -11.86 -9.01 0.27
C ASP A 125 -10.84 -8.99 -0.88
N PRO A 126 -11.23 -9.35 -2.12
CA PRO A 126 -12.56 -9.82 -2.49
C PRO A 126 -12.84 -11.22 -1.90
N SER A 127 -14.11 -11.59 -1.77
CA SER A 127 -14.54 -12.86 -1.19
C SER A 127 -14.26 -14.07 -2.09
N SER A 128 -14.03 -13.84 -3.38
CA SER A 128 -13.73 -14.87 -4.38
C SER A 128 -12.69 -14.35 -5.37
N TRP A 129 -12.18 -15.24 -6.21
CA TRP A 129 -11.43 -14.85 -7.39
C TRP A 129 -12.34 -14.13 -8.40
N PRO A 130 -11.80 -13.26 -9.27
CA PRO A 130 -10.41 -12.78 -9.30
C PRO A 130 -10.07 -11.85 -8.11
N ILE A 131 -8.80 -11.85 -7.69
CA ILE A 131 -8.29 -10.91 -6.68
C ILE A 131 -7.72 -9.64 -7.33
N TYR A 132 -7.28 -8.67 -6.53
CA TYR A 132 -6.73 -7.42 -7.07
C TYR A 132 -5.37 -7.70 -7.74
N THR A 133 -5.24 -7.29 -9.00
CA THR A 133 -4.01 -7.47 -9.79
C THR A 133 -3.53 -6.13 -10.32
N PHE A 134 -2.23 -5.87 -10.15
CA PHE A 134 -1.56 -4.65 -10.58
C PHE A 134 -0.36 -4.97 -11.46
N THR A 135 -0.12 -4.14 -12.46
CA THR A 135 1.10 -4.18 -13.26
C THR A 135 2.18 -3.31 -12.62
N LEU A 136 3.40 -3.84 -12.55
CA LEU A 136 4.57 -3.12 -12.09
C LEU A 136 5.38 -2.64 -13.29
N GLN A 137 5.81 -1.38 -13.25
CA GLN A 137 6.79 -0.88 -14.20
C GLN A 137 8.18 -1.43 -13.86
N PRO A 138 9.06 -1.59 -14.87
CA PRO A 138 10.47 -1.87 -14.64
C PRO A 138 11.13 -0.85 -13.71
#